data_AF-A0A6J4HXN6-F1
#
_entry.id   AF-A0A6J4HXN6-F1
#
_cell.length_a   1.000
_cell.length_b   1.000
_cell.length_c   1.000
_cell.angle_alpha   90.00
_cell.angle_beta   90.00
_cell.angle_gamma   90.00
#
_symmetry.space_group_name_H-M   'P 1'
#
loop_
_entity.id
_entity.type
_entity.pdbx_description
1 polymer ?
#
loop_
_entity_poly.entity_id
_entity_poly.type
_entity_poly.pdbx_seq_one_letter_code
_entity_poly.pdbx_strand_id
1 'polypeptide(L)'
;MAQSKLTNLNSALTDGYNLQTNGNGSGRGGTCSGDSGGPVFYGGYASNTIVAVTSFGLNSYCRGVDFAYRTDRTAVLAWIKAAIGERPN
;
A
#
# COMPACT_ATOMS: atom_id res chain seq x y z
N MET A 1 5.62 -8.30 -10.70
CA MET A 1 4.97 -7.46 -9.68
C MET A 1 3.72 -6.85 -10.29
N ALA A 2 2.55 -7.05 -9.69
CA ALA A 2 1.30 -6.51 -10.20
C ALA A 2 1.29 -4.98 -10.09
N GLN A 3 0.73 -4.30 -11.09
CA GLN A 3 0.45 -2.86 -11.04
C GLN A 3 -1.03 -2.64 -10.78
N SER A 4 -1.36 -1.70 -9.89
CA SER A 4 -2.72 -1.29 -9.59
C SER A 4 -2.84 0.23 -9.66
N LYS A 5 -4.08 0.74 -9.77
CA LYS A 5 -4.35 2.18 -9.80
C LYS A 5 -4.80 2.65 -8.43
N LEU A 6 -4.20 3.72 -7.89
CA LEU A 6 -4.74 4.42 -6.72
C LEU A 6 -6.09 5.04 -7.08
N THR A 7 -7.13 4.75 -6.29
CA THR A 7 -8.51 5.18 -6.58
C THR A 7 -9.16 5.98 -5.46
N ASN A 8 -8.76 5.77 -4.20
CA ASN A 8 -9.32 6.50 -3.06
C ASN A 8 -8.30 6.59 -1.91
N LEU A 9 -8.35 7.69 -1.16
CA LEU A 9 -7.55 7.92 0.06
C LEU A 9 -8.42 8.19 1.29
N ASN A 10 -9.74 8.23 1.14
CA ASN A 10 -10.71 8.58 2.18
C ASN A 10 -11.85 7.53 2.24
N SER A 11 -11.49 6.26 2.13
CA SER A 11 -12.48 5.17 2.13
C SER A 11 -13.11 5.01 3.51
N ALA A 12 -14.45 4.90 3.57
CA ALA A 12 -15.19 4.69 4.82
C ALA A 12 -14.81 3.38 5.54
N LEU A 13 -14.26 2.39 4.82
CA LEU A 13 -13.79 1.13 5.42
C LEU A 13 -12.53 1.29 6.27
N THR A 14 -11.79 2.39 6.08
CA THR A 14 -10.47 2.60 6.70
C THR A 14 -10.27 4.00 7.23
N ASP A 15 -11.31 4.84 7.24
CA ASP A 15 -11.28 6.23 7.72
C ASP A 15 -10.12 7.07 7.14
N GLY A 16 -9.74 6.78 5.90
CA GLY A 16 -8.63 7.43 5.19
C GLY A 16 -7.20 7.06 5.67
N TYR A 17 -7.08 6.05 6.54
CA TYR A 17 -5.78 5.53 6.96
C TYR A 17 -5.10 4.68 5.89
N ASN A 18 -5.88 4.06 5.00
CA ASN A 18 -5.36 3.25 3.91
C ASN A 18 -5.44 3.98 2.58
N LEU A 19 -4.50 3.66 1.70
CA LEU A 19 -4.70 3.87 0.28
C LEU A 19 -5.54 2.73 -0.28
N GLN A 20 -6.48 3.07 -1.15
CA GLN A 20 -7.34 2.12 -1.84
C GLN A 20 -6.94 2.03 -3.30
N THR A 21 -6.50 0.85 -3.72
CA THR A 21 -6.10 0.57 -5.10
C THR A 21 -7.11 -0.31 -5.81
N ASN A 22 -7.07 -0.29 -7.15
CA ASN A 22 -7.85 -1.16 -7.99
C ASN A 22 -6.95 -1.85 -9.04
N GLY A 23 -6.92 -3.18 -8.97
CA GLY A 23 -6.17 -4.08 -9.85
C GLY A 23 -6.97 -4.66 -11.02
N ASN A 24 -8.19 -4.20 -11.31
CA ASN A 24 -8.99 -4.71 -12.42
C ASN A 24 -8.56 -4.14 -13.78
N GLY A 25 -8.59 -5.01 -14.80
CA GLY A 25 -8.46 -4.66 -16.23
C GLY A 25 -7.02 -4.61 -16.78
N SER A 26 -6.90 -4.60 -18.12
CA SER A 26 -5.72 -4.28 -18.95
C SER A 26 -4.33 -4.39 -18.30
N GLY A 27 -3.87 -5.62 -18.01
CA GLY A 27 -2.50 -5.87 -17.53
C GLY A 27 -2.22 -5.44 -16.09
N ARG A 28 -3.26 -5.04 -15.34
CA ARG A 28 -3.18 -4.79 -13.90
C ARG A 28 -3.37 -6.08 -13.11
N GLY A 29 -2.92 -6.04 -11.86
CA GLY A 29 -3.20 -7.08 -10.89
C GLY A 29 -3.46 -6.45 -9.52
N GLY A 30 -4.18 -7.19 -8.69
CA GLY A 30 -4.39 -6.84 -7.29
C GLY A 30 -3.42 -7.57 -6.38
N THR A 31 -3.54 -7.27 -5.10
CA THR A 31 -2.85 -7.95 -4.01
C THR A 31 -3.31 -9.40 -3.89
N CYS A 32 -2.37 -10.33 -3.78
CA CYS A 32 -2.62 -11.71 -3.36
C CYS A 32 -2.46 -11.86 -1.83
N SER A 33 -3.01 -12.94 -1.26
CA SER A 33 -2.86 -13.21 0.19
C SER A 33 -1.39 -13.25 0.65
N GLY A 34 -0.49 -13.78 -0.19
CA GLY A 34 0.95 -13.85 0.09
C GLY A 34 1.67 -12.50 0.09
N ASP A 35 1.04 -11.43 -0.41
CA ASP A 35 1.65 -10.09 -0.44
C ASP A 35 1.35 -9.29 0.85
N SER A 36 0.54 -9.84 1.76
CA SER A 36 0.15 -9.19 3.02
C SER A 36 1.37 -8.83 3.87
N GLY A 37 1.41 -7.60 4.39
CA GLY A 37 2.58 -7.06 5.11
C GLY A 37 3.71 -6.56 4.19
N GLY A 38 3.64 -6.82 2.88
CA GLY A 38 4.60 -6.34 1.91
C GLY A 38 4.47 -4.84 1.58
N PRO A 39 5.51 -4.22 1.01
CA PRO A 39 5.50 -2.81 0.66
C PRO A 39 4.71 -2.52 -0.63
N VAL A 40 4.06 -1.35 -0.66
CA VAL A 40 3.50 -0.75 -1.88
C VAL A 40 4.47 0.32 -2.40
N PHE A 41 4.99 0.13 -3.62
CA PHE A 41 5.90 1.06 -4.26
C PHE A 41 5.18 2.09 -5.15
N TYR A 42 5.52 3.37 -5.00
CA TYR A 42 5.01 4.43 -5.87
C TYR A 42 5.99 4.76 -6.99
N GLY A 43 5.57 4.66 -8.25
CA GLY A 43 6.43 4.92 -9.43
C GLY A 43 6.86 3.68 -10.22
N GLY A 44 6.25 2.52 -9.94
CA GLY A 44 6.51 1.27 -10.68
C GLY A 44 7.64 0.43 -10.09
N TYR A 45 8.06 -0.61 -10.83
CA TYR A 45 8.93 -1.68 -10.33
C TYR A 45 10.37 -1.25 -9.99
N ALA A 46 10.84 -0.14 -10.54
CA ALA A 46 12.17 0.40 -10.28
C ALA A 46 12.18 1.42 -9.11
N SER A 47 11.01 1.71 -8.52
CA SER A 47 10.91 2.65 -7.42
C SER A 47 11.32 2.03 -6.09
N ASN A 48 11.98 2.83 -5.27
CA ASN A 48 12.31 2.50 -3.87
C ASN A 48 11.44 3.29 -2.87
N THR A 49 10.40 3.98 -3.34
CA THR A 49 9.51 4.78 -2.49
C THR A 49 8.34 3.94 -2.00
N ILE A 50 8.39 3.52 -0.74
CA ILE A 50 7.32 2.78 -0.06
C ILE A 50 6.29 3.78 0.49
N VAL A 51 5.03 3.68 0.02
CA VAL A 51 3.95 4.60 0.40
C VAL A 51 2.88 3.97 1.30
N ALA A 52 2.84 2.64 1.36
CA ALA A 52 1.95 1.90 2.24
C ALA A 52 2.44 0.46 2.47
N VAL A 53 1.82 -0.20 3.45
CA VAL A 53 1.99 -1.63 3.73
C VAL A 53 0.69 -2.36 3.42
N THR A 54 0.76 -3.37 2.57
CA THR A 54 -0.40 -4.19 2.14
C THR A 54 -1.10 -4.80 3.35
N SER A 55 -2.42 -4.64 3.45
CA SER A 55 -3.20 -5.07 4.62
C SER A 55 -4.31 -6.05 4.27
N PHE A 56 -5.28 -5.66 3.43
CA PHE A 56 -6.39 -6.53 3.07
C PHE A 56 -6.95 -6.18 1.69
N GLY A 57 -7.66 -7.12 1.07
CA GLY A 57 -8.42 -6.93 -0.17
C GLY A 57 -9.87 -7.38 0.00
N LEU A 58 -10.73 -6.99 -0.93
CA LEU A 58 -12.16 -7.35 -0.88
C LEU A 58 -12.49 -8.71 -1.52
N ASN A 59 -11.49 -9.41 -2.07
CA ASN A 59 -11.63 -10.76 -2.61
C ASN A 59 -10.27 -11.49 -2.60
N SER A 60 -10.29 -12.79 -2.91
CA SER A 60 -9.10 -13.67 -2.87
C SER A 60 -8.50 -13.95 -4.26
N TYR A 61 -8.92 -13.24 -5.32
CA TYR A 61 -8.57 -13.56 -6.71
C TYR A 61 -7.39 -12.75 -7.27
N CYS A 62 -6.57 -12.16 -6.39
CA CYS A 62 -5.42 -11.33 -6.76
C CYS A 62 -5.77 -10.22 -7.76
N ARG A 63 -6.94 -9.61 -7.58
CA ARG A 63 -7.51 -8.56 -8.44
C ARG A 63 -8.53 -7.76 -7.63
N GLY A 64 -9.05 -6.69 -8.22
CA GLY A 64 -10.10 -5.90 -7.58
C GLY A 64 -9.56 -4.85 -6.64
N VAL A 65 -10.29 -4.62 -5.54
CA VAL A 65 -10.05 -3.50 -4.62
C VAL A 65 -9.21 -3.97 -3.45
N ASP A 66 -8.10 -3.28 -3.23
CA ASP A 66 -7.14 -3.57 -2.16
C ASP A 66 -6.91 -2.33 -1.29
N PHE A 67 -6.51 -2.58 -0.04
CA PHE A 67 -6.28 -1.58 0.98
C PHE A 67 -4.92 -1.80 1.62
N ALA A 68 -4.10 -0.75 1.62
CA ALA A 68 -2.78 -0.75 2.23
C ALA A 68 -2.64 0.44 3.20
N TYR A 69 -2.14 0.20 4.41
CA TYR A 69 -2.03 1.23 5.44
C TYR A 69 -0.89 2.20 5.10
N ARG A 70 -1.17 3.50 5.10
CA ARG A 70 -0.24 4.50 4.61
C ARG A 70 0.94 4.72 5.55
N THR A 71 2.15 4.80 4.99
CA THR A 71 3.37 5.07 5.75
C THR A 71 3.59 6.56 6.03
N ASP A 72 2.90 7.45 5.32
CA ASP A 72 3.04 8.91 5.42
C ASP A 72 2.32 9.54 6.62
N ARG A 73 1.70 8.73 7.48
CA ARG A 73 1.00 9.19 8.69
C ARG A 73 2.02 9.61 9.75
N THR A 74 1.80 10.76 10.40
CA THR A 74 2.74 11.32 11.40
C THR A 74 3.14 10.32 12.48
N ALA A 75 2.18 9.59 13.05
CA ALA A 75 2.46 8.59 14.08
C ALA A 75 3.29 7.41 13.56
N VAL A 76 3.08 6.99 12.31
CA VAL A 76 3.86 5.91 11.68
C VAL A 76 5.29 6.37 11.42
N LEU A 77 5.47 7.56 10.85
CA LEU A 77 6.80 8.12 10.62
C LEU A 77 7.57 8.31 11.93
N ALA A 78 6.89 8.77 13.00
CA ALA A 78 7.49 8.87 14.32
C ALA A 78 7.93 7.50 14.87
N TRP A 79 7.08 6.47 14.75
CA TRP A 79 7.41 5.11 15.15
C TRP A 79 8.57 4.52 14.35
N ILE A 80 8.58 4.66 13.01
CA ILE A 80 9.67 4.18 12.16
C ILE A 80 10.99 4.81 12.60
N LYS A 81 11.04 6.14 12.73
CA LYS A 81 12.25 6.85 13.17
C LYS A 81 12.72 6.41 14.56
N ALA A 82 11.79 6.17 15.49
CA ALA A 82 12.13 5.67 16.81
C ALA A 82 12.66 4.23 16.78
N ALA A 83 12.16 3.39 15.86
CA ALA A 83 12.54 1.98 15.76
C ALA A 83 13.88 1.74 15.07
N ILE A 84 14.18 2.48 14.00
CA ILE A 84 15.42 2.28 13.21
C ILE A 84 16.46 3.40 13.37
N GLY A 85 16.15 4.44 14.16
CA GLY A 85 16.96 5.65 14.27
C GLY A 85 16.77 6.60 13.07
N GLU A 86 17.35 7.80 13.17
CA GLU A 86 17.42 8.69 12.02
C GLU A 86 18.57 8.28 11.10
N ARG A 87 18.37 8.44 9.79
CA ARG A 87 19.44 8.19 8.82
C ARG A 87 20.60 9.14 9.13
N PRO A 88 21.84 8.66 9.34
CA PRO A 88 22.99 9.52 9.46
C PRO A 88 23.12 10.37 8.18
N ASN A 89 23.42 11.66 8.34
CA ASN A 89 23.69 12.57 7.23
C ASN A 89 24.92 12.12 6.42
#